data_AF-A0A6S8FZC4-F1
#
_entry.id   AF-A0A6S8FZC4-F1
#
_cell.length_a   1.000
_cell.length_b   1.000
_cell.length_c   1.000
_cell.angle_alpha   90.00
_cell.angle_beta   90.00
_cell.angle_gamma   90.00
#
_symmetry.space_group_name_H-M   'P 1'
#
loop_
_entity.id
_entity.type
_entity.pdbx_description
1 polymer ?
#
loop_
_entity_poly.entity_id
_entity_poly.type
_entity_poly.pdbx_seq_one_letter_code
_entity_poly.pdbx_strand_id
1 'polypeptide(L)'
;MEGYIDDPNVGLHRGVRFSFYSPIAKKVARPGHVYNRSFFEGHVFHLEWEEAASVFKYPKILDHVPTVRDYLFPVPTKEELKRIEEISFLRKPAKRLASMYNYDRTMARSKMWREKFINERGEKSFEDCLLDSECVKVNELERWCSLQTEFLCGLHGDCVRPLTQKALDRAKANVDEKLVFVGLLERLDESFEMLERLFPVYFEGLSKVKVGHKMKTPEYDVVKNPEAKAVLDRLCRFDNNLYKYVEMAMTKRQRKCGLKTSFV
;
A
#
# COMPACT_ATOMS: atom_id res chain seq x y z
N MET A 1 0.60 16.61 -24.00
CA MET A 1 1.00 16.94 -22.62
C MET A 1 1.23 15.63 -21.91
N GLU A 2 2.48 15.18 -21.96
CA GLU A 2 2.92 13.91 -21.37
C GLU A 2 3.08 14.10 -19.86
N GLY A 3 2.38 13.28 -19.08
CA GLY A 3 2.45 13.28 -17.62
C GLY A 3 3.79 12.73 -17.17
N TYR A 4 4.45 13.46 -16.27
CA TYR A 4 5.68 13.08 -15.60
C TYR A 4 5.53 11.71 -14.91
N ILE A 5 6.17 10.69 -15.49
CA ILE A 5 6.59 9.50 -14.78
C ILE A 5 7.88 9.91 -14.07
N ASP A 6 7.93 9.78 -12.75
CA ASP A 6 9.15 10.00 -11.96
C ASP A 6 10.30 9.17 -12.55
N ASP A 7 11.19 9.83 -13.28
CA ASP A 7 12.43 9.26 -13.81
C ASP A 7 13.47 9.24 -12.68
N PRO A 8 13.89 8.05 -12.20
CA PRO A 8 14.89 7.93 -11.14
C PRO A 8 16.31 8.33 -11.59
N ASN A 9 16.52 8.72 -12.85
CA ASN A 9 17.79 9.23 -13.36
C ASN A 9 17.93 10.75 -13.36
N VAL A 10 16.91 11.51 -12.92
CA VAL A 10 17.10 12.94 -12.63
C VAL A 10 17.83 13.07 -11.30
N GLY A 11 19.13 12.79 -11.36
CA GLY A 11 20.09 13.11 -10.32
C GLY A 11 20.00 14.61 -10.05
N LEU A 12 19.57 14.95 -8.85
CA LEU A 12 19.83 16.25 -8.21
C LEU A 12 21.36 16.40 -8.04
N HIS A 13 22.04 16.75 -9.13
CA HIS A 13 23.30 17.46 -9.12
C HIS A 13 23.03 18.86 -8.59
N ARG A 14 22.94 18.99 -7.27
CA ARG A 14 23.16 20.21 -6.49
C ARG A 14 23.14 19.75 -5.04
N GLY A 15 24.16 20.14 -4.29
CA GLY A 15 24.42 19.75 -2.90
C GLY A 15 23.38 20.23 -1.89
N VAL A 16 22.11 19.91 -2.11
CA VAL A 16 21.03 20.05 -1.15
C VAL A 16 20.73 18.63 -0.68
N ARG A 17 21.23 18.28 0.51
CA ARG A 17 20.72 17.12 1.24
C ARG A 17 19.26 17.40 1.59
N PHE A 18 18.34 17.09 0.68
CA PHE A 18 16.92 16.93 1.03
C PHE A 18 16.79 15.63 1.82
N SER A 19 17.21 15.69 3.08
CA SER A 19 16.81 14.74 4.11
C SER A 19 15.34 15.00 4.42
N PHE A 20 14.43 14.51 3.57
CA PHE A 20 13.02 14.33 3.92
C PHE A 20 12.81 13.22 4.98
N TYR A 21 13.82 12.92 5.80
CA TYR A 21 13.57 12.36 7.12
C TYR A 21 13.02 13.49 7.97
N SER A 22 11.71 13.69 7.87
CA SER A 22 11.03 14.47 8.88
C SER A 22 11.34 13.85 10.25
N PRO A 23 11.65 14.64 11.29
CA PRO A 23 11.69 14.20 12.69
C PRO A 23 10.43 13.39 13.10
N ILE A 24 9.36 13.49 12.32
CA ILE A 24 8.10 12.75 12.38
C ILE A 24 8.31 11.25 12.16
N ALA A 25 9.04 10.83 11.13
CA ALA A 25 9.29 9.41 10.87
C ALA A 25 10.04 8.75 12.03
N LYS A 26 10.83 9.53 12.79
CA LYS A 26 11.54 9.05 13.99
C LYS A 26 10.67 8.93 15.23
N LYS A 27 9.55 9.65 15.31
CA LYS A 27 8.61 9.60 16.45
C LYS A 27 7.46 8.61 16.24
N VAL A 28 7.07 8.38 14.99
CA VAL A 28 6.03 7.39 14.61
C VAL A 28 6.63 5.98 14.51
N ALA A 29 7.94 5.85 14.28
CA ALA A 29 8.64 4.57 14.35
C ALA A 29 8.60 4.02 15.78
N ARG A 30 7.78 2.99 16.01
CA ARG A 30 7.78 2.23 17.26
C ARG A 30 9.16 1.56 17.46
N PRO A 31 9.61 1.35 18.72
CA PRO A 31 10.86 0.65 18.98
C PRO A 31 10.84 -0.74 18.32
N GLY A 32 11.72 -0.97 17.33
CA GLY A 32 11.77 -2.21 16.54
C GLY A 32 11.46 -2.05 15.04
N HIS A 33 10.98 -0.89 14.58
CA HIS A 33 10.89 -0.59 13.15
C HIS A 33 12.27 -0.21 12.61
N VAL A 34 12.93 -1.16 11.93
CA VAL A 34 14.19 -0.91 11.22
C VAL A 34 13.90 -0.01 10.03
N TYR A 35 14.40 1.23 10.10
CA TYR A 35 14.37 2.23 9.04
C TYR A 35 15.02 1.68 7.77
N ASN A 36 14.22 1.20 6.83
CA ASN A 36 14.70 0.88 5.49
C ASN A 36 13.86 1.66 4.49
N ARG A 37 14.55 2.33 3.56
CA ARG A 37 13.97 3.18 2.49
C ARG A 37 13.06 2.41 1.50
N SER A 38 12.47 1.30 1.88
CA SER A 38 11.51 0.58 1.06
C SER A 38 10.34 1.52 0.78
N PHE A 39 9.98 1.61 -0.50
CA PHE A 39 9.05 2.55 -1.14
C PHE A 39 7.68 2.72 -0.44
N PHE A 40 7.38 1.87 0.55
CA PHE A 40 6.11 1.76 1.24
C PHE A 40 6.15 2.19 2.73
N GLU A 41 7.32 2.42 3.35
CA GLU A 41 7.37 2.86 4.76
C GLU A 41 6.97 4.33 4.96
N GLY A 42 6.99 5.14 3.89
CA GLY A 42 6.66 6.57 3.94
C GLY A 42 5.18 6.93 3.70
N HIS A 43 4.36 5.98 3.24
CA HIS A 43 2.94 6.20 2.93
C HIS A 43 2.00 5.66 4.00
N VAL A 44 2.55 5.21 5.12
CA VAL A 44 1.78 4.48 6.12
C VAL A 44 0.97 5.48 6.96
N PHE A 45 -0.26 5.09 7.27
CA PHE A 45 -1.16 5.68 8.26
C PHE A 45 -2.10 6.80 7.76
N HIS A 46 -2.97 6.43 6.82
CA HIS A 46 -4.14 7.24 6.48
C HIS A 46 -5.31 7.04 7.47
N LEU A 47 -5.34 5.90 8.17
CA LEU A 47 -6.40 5.58 9.11
C LEU A 47 -6.01 6.05 10.50
N GLU A 48 -6.83 6.94 11.08
CA GLU A 48 -6.68 7.57 12.41
C GLU A 48 -5.97 8.94 12.39
N TRP A 49 -6.48 9.89 11.60
CA TRP A 49 -6.04 11.30 11.61
C TRP A 49 -6.02 11.94 13.00
N GLU A 50 -6.87 11.51 13.93
CA GLU A 50 -6.85 12.00 15.32
C GLU A 50 -5.59 11.56 16.07
N GLU A 51 -5.23 10.29 15.94
CA GLU A 51 -4.04 9.71 16.57
C GLU A 51 -2.79 10.22 15.85
N ALA A 52 -2.81 10.25 14.50
CA ALA A 52 -1.79 10.87 13.69
C ALA A 52 -1.59 12.34 14.09
N ALA A 53 -2.64 13.16 14.19
CA ALA A 53 -2.56 14.56 14.60
C ALA A 53 -2.04 14.75 16.03
N SER A 54 -2.27 13.77 16.92
CA SER A 54 -1.72 13.80 18.28
C SER A 54 -0.21 13.49 18.31
N VAL A 55 0.27 12.64 17.39
CA VAL A 55 1.69 12.31 17.17
C VAL A 55 2.41 13.40 16.36
N PHE A 56 1.70 14.03 15.42
CA PHE A 56 2.06 15.28 14.74
C PHE A 56 1.92 16.46 15.72
N LYS A 57 2.72 16.47 16.78
CA LYS A 57 3.08 17.73 17.44
C LYS A 57 3.88 18.53 16.44
N TYR A 58 3.25 19.36 15.61
CA TYR A 58 3.91 20.38 14.79
C TYR A 58 4.66 21.32 15.73
N PRO A 59 5.98 21.19 15.94
CA PRO A 59 6.63 21.91 17.03
C PRO A 59 6.97 23.36 16.66
N LYS A 60 6.63 23.82 15.44
CA LYS A 60 7.15 25.08 14.88
C LYS A 60 6.22 25.86 13.95
N ILE A 61 4.92 25.57 13.89
CA ILE A 61 3.98 26.39 13.09
C ILE A 61 3.48 27.61 13.87
N LEU A 62 3.59 27.62 15.20
CA LEU A 62 3.11 28.76 16.01
C LEU A 62 3.93 30.05 15.81
N ASP A 63 5.13 29.97 15.21
CA ASP A 63 5.96 31.13 14.85
C ASP A 63 6.07 31.35 13.32
N HIS A 64 5.31 30.61 12.50
CA HIS A 64 5.37 30.76 11.04
C HIS A 64 4.55 31.96 10.59
N VAL A 65 5.19 32.97 10.01
CA VAL A 65 4.49 34.04 9.28
C VAL A 65 3.79 33.41 8.06
N PRO A 66 2.46 33.47 7.93
CA PRO A 66 1.75 32.84 6.82
C PRO A 66 2.30 33.33 5.48
N THR A 67 2.69 32.39 4.62
CA THR A 67 3.10 32.67 3.24
C THR A 67 1.88 32.73 2.34
N VAL A 68 2.03 33.30 1.14
CA VAL A 68 0.97 33.27 0.09
C VAL A 68 0.49 31.84 -0.17
N ARG A 69 1.38 30.84 -0.06
CA ARG A 69 1.02 29.43 -0.20
C ARG A 69 0.03 28.96 0.87
N ASP A 70 0.15 29.46 2.09
CA ASP A 70 -0.74 29.09 3.20
C ASP A 70 -2.15 29.71 3.04
N TYR A 71 -2.27 30.82 2.29
CA TYR A 71 -3.56 31.40 1.91
C TYR A 71 -4.19 30.69 0.70
N LEU A 72 -3.37 30.24 -0.25
CA LEU A 72 -3.84 29.49 -1.43
C LEU A 72 -4.20 28.03 -1.10
N PHE A 73 -3.53 27.46 -0.10
CA PHE A 73 -3.70 26.09 0.36
C PHE A 73 -3.82 26.08 1.89
N PRO A 74 -4.97 26.50 2.44
CA PRO A 74 -5.16 26.53 3.88
C PRO A 74 -4.91 25.14 4.47
N VAL A 75 -4.18 25.12 5.58
CA VAL A 75 -3.97 23.88 6.34
C VAL A 75 -5.32 23.42 6.88
N PRO A 76 -5.76 22.17 6.59
CA PRO A 76 -7.04 21.69 7.08
C PRO A 76 -7.09 21.69 8.61
N THR A 77 -8.20 22.15 9.17
CA THR A 77 -8.54 22.00 10.59
C THR A 77 -8.66 20.53 10.98
N LYS A 78 -8.57 20.21 12.27
CA LYS A 78 -8.75 18.83 12.75
C LYS A 78 -10.12 18.28 12.35
N GLU A 79 -11.14 19.12 12.39
CA GLU A 79 -12.51 18.83 12.01
C GLU A 79 -12.66 18.57 10.51
N GLU A 80 -11.88 19.25 9.67
CA GLU A 80 -11.79 18.97 8.23
C GLU A 80 -11.06 17.67 7.96
N LEU A 81 -9.97 17.38 8.70
CA LEU A 81 -9.26 16.09 8.58
C LEU A 81 -10.14 14.90 8.96
N LYS A 82 -11.09 15.07 9.91
CA LYS A 82 -12.08 14.03 10.25
C LYS A 82 -13.09 13.73 9.14
N ARG A 83 -13.20 14.59 8.13
CA ARG A 83 -14.14 14.47 7.01
C ARG A 83 -13.45 14.07 5.71
N ILE A 84 -12.18 13.69 5.76
CA ILE A 84 -11.47 13.20 4.59
C ILE A 84 -12.01 11.82 4.25
N GLU A 85 -12.57 11.72 3.05
CA GLU A 85 -13.02 10.45 2.50
C GLU A 85 -11.84 9.71 1.89
N GLU A 86 -11.59 8.50 2.39
CA GLU A 86 -10.45 7.69 1.96
C GLU A 86 -10.87 6.57 1.01
N ILE A 87 -10.05 6.38 -0.02
CA ILE A 87 -10.16 5.26 -0.96
C ILE A 87 -8.86 4.47 -0.96
N SER A 88 -8.96 3.15 -1.14
CA SER A 88 -7.80 2.28 -1.25
C SER A 88 -8.02 1.20 -2.31
N PHE A 89 -6.95 0.47 -2.64
CA PHE A 89 -6.99 -0.66 -3.56
C PHE A 89 -6.20 -1.82 -2.98
N LEU A 90 -6.80 -3.01 -3.03
CA LEU A 90 -6.12 -4.25 -2.72
C LEU A 90 -5.76 -5.02 -3.99
N ARG A 91 -4.75 -5.88 -3.85
CA ARG A 91 -4.30 -6.82 -4.86
C ARG A 91 -4.22 -8.21 -4.23
N LYS A 92 -4.41 -9.26 -5.02
CA LYS A 92 -4.22 -10.64 -4.55
C LYS A 92 -2.86 -10.76 -3.85
N PRO A 93 -2.82 -11.23 -2.58
CA PRO A 93 -1.61 -11.12 -1.76
C PRO A 93 -0.40 -11.81 -2.36
N ALA A 94 -0.59 -13.01 -2.93
CA ALA A 94 0.42 -13.75 -3.67
C ALA A 94 1.02 -12.94 -4.84
N LYS A 95 0.16 -12.34 -5.68
CA LYS A 95 0.59 -11.52 -6.82
C LYS A 95 1.31 -10.26 -6.36
N ARG A 96 0.84 -9.63 -5.28
CA ARG A 96 1.48 -8.44 -4.70
C ARG A 96 2.86 -8.75 -4.15
N LEU A 97 3.02 -9.83 -3.37
CA LEU A 97 4.29 -10.21 -2.77
C LEU A 97 5.34 -10.54 -3.83
N ALA A 98 4.99 -11.34 -4.83
CA ALA A 98 5.92 -11.65 -5.90
C ALA A 98 6.27 -10.45 -6.78
N SER A 99 5.30 -9.57 -7.03
CA SER A 99 5.55 -8.32 -7.74
C SER A 99 6.59 -7.47 -6.99
N MET A 100 6.48 -7.36 -5.67
CA MET A 100 7.43 -6.64 -4.83
C MET A 100 8.80 -7.33 -4.82
N TYR A 101 8.85 -8.65 -4.59
CA TYR A 101 10.08 -9.44 -4.58
C TYR A 101 10.90 -9.27 -5.86
N ASN A 102 10.22 -9.29 -7.01
CA ASN A 102 10.85 -9.12 -8.31
C ASN A 102 11.19 -7.65 -8.62
N TYR A 103 10.35 -6.70 -8.21
CA TYR A 103 10.59 -5.27 -8.41
C TYR A 103 11.93 -4.84 -7.78
N ASP A 104 12.18 -5.22 -6.52
CA ASP A 104 13.43 -4.87 -5.82
C ASP A 104 14.68 -5.43 -6.51
N ARG A 105 14.56 -6.58 -7.20
CA ARG A 105 15.67 -7.26 -7.88
C ARG A 105 15.89 -6.82 -9.32
N THR A 106 14.86 -6.30 -9.98
CA THR A 106 14.90 -6.07 -11.44
C THR A 106 14.76 -4.61 -11.83
N MET A 107 13.94 -3.84 -11.12
CA MET A 107 13.51 -2.51 -11.56
C MET A 107 13.83 -1.41 -10.54
N ALA A 108 13.88 -1.74 -9.24
CA ALA A 108 14.06 -0.75 -8.20
C ALA A 108 15.43 -0.08 -8.29
N ARG A 109 15.46 1.26 -8.13
CA ARG A 109 16.68 2.06 -7.90
C ARG A 109 17.78 1.85 -8.97
N SER A 110 19.04 2.07 -8.60
CA SER A 110 20.19 1.89 -9.48
C SER A 110 20.64 0.43 -9.54
N LYS A 111 21.34 0.05 -10.61
CA LYS A 111 21.94 -1.29 -10.77
C LYS A 111 22.84 -1.67 -9.58
N MET A 112 23.69 -0.75 -9.13
CA MET A 112 24.57 -0.95 -7.97
C MET A 112 23.79 -1.23 -6.68
N TRP A 113 22.65 -0.56 -6.48
CA TRP A 113 21.80 -0.86 -5.32
C TRP A 113 21.20 -2.26 -5.41
N ARG A 114 20.73 -2.67 -6.61
CA ARG A 114 20.16 -4.01 -6.83
C ARG A 114 21.19 -5.11 -6.61
N GLU A 115 22.41 -4.95 -7.12
CA GLU A 115 23.50 -5.90 -6.90
C GLU A 115 23.80 -6.06 -5.40
N LYS A 116 23.90 -4.95 -4.66
CA LYS A 116 24.08 -4.99 -3.22
C LYS A 116 22.89 -5.67 -2.51
N PHE A 117 21.66 -5.32 -2.88
CA PHE A 117 20.45 -5.89 -2.30
C PHE A 117 20.38 -7.41 -2.52
N ILE A 118 20.68 -7.86 -3.73
CA ILE A 118 20.72 -9.28 -4.10
C ILE A 118 21.84 -10.01 -3.33
N ASN A 119 23.02 -9.41 -3.20
CA ASN A 119 24.11 -10.01 -2.43
C ASN A 119 23.76 -10.16 -0.93
N GLU A 120 23.02 -9.22 -0.36
CA GLU A 120 22.57 -9.26 1.03
C GLU A 120 21.38 -10.20 1.27
N ARG A 121 20.50 -10.35 0.28
CA ARG A 121 19.19 -11.04 0.44
C ARG A 121 19.04 -12.34 -0.35
N GLY A 122 20.04 -12.69 -1.16
CA GLY A 122 20.07 -13.89 -1.99
C GLY A 122 19.52 -13.71 -3.41
N GLU A 123 20.07 -14.51 -4.33
CA GLU A 123 19.76 -14.55 -5.77
C GLU A 123 18.60 -15.48 -6.14
N LYS A 124 18.03 -16.21 -5.17
CA LYS A 124 16.99 -17.21 -5.42
C LYS A 124 15.78 -16.61 -6.15
N SER A 125 15.17 -17.41 -7.01
CA SER A 125 13.86 -17.06 -7.58
C SER A 125 12.83 -16.94 -6.45
N PHE A 126 11.69 -16.28 -6.71
CA PHE A 126 10.65 -16.14 -5.70
C PHE A 126 10.14 -17.50 -5.20
N GLU A 127 9.94 -18.44 -6.11
CA GLU A 127 9.47 -19.78 -5.81
C GLU A 127 10.50 -20.59 -5.01
N ASP A 128 11.78 -20.56 -5.40
CA ASP A 128 12.85 -21.24 -4.65
C ASP A 128 13.08 -20.61 -3.28
N CYS A 129 12.87 -19.29 -3.17
CA CYS A 129 12.97 -18.59 -1.90
C CYS A 129 11.89 -19.05 -0.91
N LEU A 130 10.68 -19.35 -1.37
CA LEU A 130 9.60 -19.85 -0.50
C LEU A 130 9.89 -21.24 0.10
N LEU A 131 10.73 -22.03 -0.56
CA LEU A 131 11.16 -23.36 -0.09
C LEU A 131 12.37 -23.30 0.84
N ASP A 132 12.97 -22.13 1.03
CA ASP A 132 14.11 -21.92 1.93
C ASP A 132 13.72 -21.00 3.08
N SER A 133 13.66 -21.55 4.29
CA SER A 133 13.32 -20.80 5.50
C SER A 133 14.25 -19.61 5.77
N GLU A 134 15.53 -19.70 5.42
CA GLU A 134 16.46 -18.58 5.60
C GLU A 134 16.19 -17.50 4.57
N CYS A 135 15.93 -17.86 3.31
CA CYS A 135 15.53 -16.90 2.28
C CYS A 135 14.22 -16.18 2.65
N VAL A 136 13.20 -16.92 3.13
CA VAL A 136 11.94 -16.35 3.63
C VAL A 136 12.17 -15.32 4.72
N LYS A 137 13.04 -15.66 5.69
CA LYS A 137 13.35 -14.81 6.85
C LYS A 137 14.16 -13.58 6.45
N VAL A 138 15.25 -13.76 5.71
CA VAL A 138 16.11 -12.68 5.23
C VAL A 138 15.33 -11.75 4.30
N ASN A 139 14.36 -12.23 3.53
CA ASN A 139 13.52 -11.35 2.71
C ASN A 139 12.27 -10.82 3.43
N GLU A 140 12.11 -11.11 4.73
CA GLU A 140 10.97 -10.66 5.55
C GLU A 140 9.61 -10.98 4.90
N LEU A 141 9.47 -12.13 4.21
CA LEU A 141 8.30 -12.41 3.37
C LEU A 141 6.97 -12.49 4.14
N GLU A 142 6.98 -12.91 5.41
CA GLU A 142 5.77 -12.91 6.25
C GLU A 142 5.27 -11.48 6.52
N ARG A 143 6.20 -10.59 6.91
CA ARG A 143 5.94 -9.17 7.10
C ARG A 143 5.40 -8.58 5.82
N TRP A 144 6.12 -8.78 4.71
CA TRP A 144 5.76 -8.18 3.45
C TRP A 144 4.47 -8.74 2.91
N CYS A 145 4.10 -9.99 3.18
CA CYS A 145 2.83 -10.52 2.71
C CYS A 145 1.63 -9.99 3.48
N SER A 146 1.79 -9.61 4.75
CA SER A 146 0.71 -9.08 5.59
C SER A 146 0.53 -7.55 5.52
N LEU A 147 1.13 -6.93 4.50
CA LEU A 147 1.23 -5.47 4.40
C LEU A 147 -0.13 -4.78 4.21
N GLN A 148 -1.07 -5.38 3.48
CA GLN A 148 -2.38 -4.74 3.25
C GLN A 148 -3.22 -4.73 4.52
N THR A 149 -3.14 -5.80 5.31
CA THR A 149 -3.77 -5.87 6.63
C THR A 149 -3.15 -4.89 7.59
N GLU A 150 -1.81 -4.81 7.67
CA GLU A 150 -1.13 -3.82 8.50
C GLU A 150 -1.54 -2.40 8.13
N PHE A 151 -1.58 -2.08 6.83
CA PHE A 151 -1.95 -0.77 6.34
C PHE A 151 -3.40 -0.39 6.68
N LEU A 152 -4.34 -1.31 6.42
CA LEU A 152 -5.76 -1.09 6.71
C LEU A 152 -6.09 -1.20 8.21
N CYS A 153 -5.23 -1.79 9.03
CA CYS A 153 -5.40 -1.82 10.48
C CYS A 153 -5.16 -0.43 11.09
N GLY A 154 -4.19 0.34 10.56
CA GLY A 154 -3.89 1.69 11.01
C GLY A 154 -2.79 1.76 12.08
N LEU A 155 -2.87 2.77 12.95
CA LEU A 155 -1.86 3.07 13.97
C LEU A 155 -2.15 2.45 15.33
N HIS A 156 -3.32 1.85 15.51
CA HIS A 156 -3.75 1.25 16.77
C HIS A 156 -2.74 0.29 17.41
N GLY A 157 -2.80 0.14 18.74
CA GLY A 157 -1.93 -0.75 19.53
C GLY A 157 -1.91 -2.20 19.03
N ASP A 158 -3.04 -2.67 18.49
CA ASP A 158 -3.20 -4.04 17.97
C ASP A 158 -2.58 -4.25 16.58
N CYS A 159 -2.23 -3.19 15.84
CA CYS A 159 -1.71 -3.25 14.46
C CYS A 159 -0.19 -3.48 14.39
N VAL A 160 0.41 -3.98 15.47
CA VAL A 160 1.85 -4.23 15.55
C VAL A 160 2.23 -5.60 15.03
N ARG A 161 3.50 -5.71 14.63
CA ARG A 161 4.08 -7.00 14.26
C ARG A 161 4.54 -7.78 15.50
N PRO A 162 4.43 -9.12 15.49
CA PRO A 162 3.75 -9.93 14.48
C PRO A 162 2.23 -9.69 14.50
N LEU A 163 1.59 -9.65 13.32
CA LEU A 163 0.14 -9.40 13.25
C LEU A 163 -0.64 -10.52 13.92
N THR A 164 -1.73 -10.12 14.57
CA THR A 164 -2.66 -11.02 15.27
C THR A 164 -4.03 -11.00 14.61
N GLN A 165 -4.93 -11.89 15.04
CA GLN A 165 -6.32 -11.88 14.59
C GLN A 165 -7.01 -10.53 14.87
N LYS A 166 -6.67 -9.86 15.98
CA LYS A 166 -7.20 -8.53 16.31
C LYS A 166 -6.85 -7.48 15.25
N ALA A 167 -5.64 -7.55 14.69
CA ALA A 167 -5.22 -6.64 13.63
C ALA A 167 -6.06 -6.84 12.35
N LEU A 168 -6.36 -8.10 11.99
CA LEU A 168 -7.22 -8.42 10.86
C LEU A 168 -8.67 -7.95 11.09
N ASP A 169 -9.20 -8.17 12.29
CA ASP A 169 -10.57 -7.76 12.62
C ASP A 169 -10.70 -6.23 12.61
N ARG A 170 -9.71 -5.51 13.13
CA ARG A 170 -9.62 -4.04 13.06
C ARG A 170 -9.50 -3.57 11.61
N ALA A 171 -8.67 -4.21 10.79
CA ALA A 171 -8.54 -3.86 9.38
C ALA A 171 -9.88 -4.00 8.63
N LYS A 172 -10.63 -5.08 8.90
CA LYS A 172 -11.99 -5.25 8.33
C LYS A 172 -12.95 -4.17 8.82
N ALA A 173 -12.93 -3.85 10.12
CA ALA A 173 -13.76 -2.77 10.66
C ALA A 173 -13.44 -1.42 9.99
N ASN A 174 -12.15 -1.10 9.80
CA ASN A 174 -11.76 0.12 9.11
C ASN A 174 -12.23 0.14 7.64
N VAL A 175 -12.17 -0.99 6.93
CA VAL A 175 -12.73 -1.11 5.56
C VAL A 175 -14.20 -0.70 5.53
N ASP A 176 -14.98 -1.07 6.55
CA ASP A 176 -16.41 -0.78 6.60
C ASP A 176 -16.73 0.62 7.13
N GLU A 177 -15.94 1.13 8.08
CA GLU A 177 -16.26 2.31 8.86
C GLU A 177 -15.48 3.58 8.47
N LYS A 178 -14.29 3.42 7.86
CA LYS A 178 -13.33 4.52 7.64
C LYS A 178 -13.03 4.78 6.18
N LEU A 179 -13.12 3.76 5.32
CA LEU A 179 -12.90 3.92 3.88
C LEU A 179 -14.22 4.00 3.14
N VAL A 180 -14.37 5.01 2.28
CA VAL A 180 -15.55 5.09 1.40
C VAL A 180 -15.53 3.95 0.41
N PHE A 181 -14.36 3.61 -0.12
CA PHE A 181 -14.23 2.56 -1.12
C PHE A 181 -12.89 1.85 -1.06
N VAL A 182 -12.93 0.52 -1.15
CA VAL A 182 -11.74 -0.32 -1.34
C VAL A 182 -11.93 -1.14 -2.61
N GLY A 183 -11.18 -0.79 -3.64
CA GLY A 183 -11.19 -1.47 -4.94
C GLY A 183 -10.28 -2.69 -4.97
N LEU A 184 -10.41 -3.50 -6.03
CA LEU A 184 -9.56 -4.66 -6.28
C LEU A 184 -8.84 -4.51 -7.61
N LEU A 185 -7.53 -4.70 -7.62
CA LEU A 185 -6.72 -4.59 -8.84
C LEU A 185 -7.06 -5.68 -9.86
N GLU A 186 -7.45 -6.87 -9.40
CA GLU A 186 -7.93 -7.96 -10.25
C GLU A 186 -9.33 -7.71 -10.84
N ARG A 187 -10.04 -6.70 -10.35
CA ARG A 187 -11.36 -6.26 -10.82
C ARG A 187 -11.34 -4.74 -11.03
N LEU A 188 -10.30 -4.26 -11.73
CA LEU A 188 -10.01 -2.84 -11.84
C LEU A 188 -11.09 -2.07 -12.59
N ASP A 189 -11.57 -2.61 -13.72
CA ASP A 189 -12.63 -2.00 -14.52
C ASP A 189 -13.91 -1.81 -13.68
N GLU A 190 -14.26 -2.85 -12.92
CA GLU A 190 -15.38 -2.83 -11.96
C GLU A 190 -15.17 -1.84 -10.81
N SER A 191 -13.92 -1.68 -10.35
CA SER A 191 -13.55 -0.72 -9.31
C SER A 191 -13.63 0.72 -9.82
N PHE A 192 -13.25 0.95 -11.08
CA PHE A 192 -13.35 2.25 -11.75
C PHE A 192 -14.80 2.66 -11.97
N GLU A 193 -15.67 1.74 -12.40
CA GLU A 193 -17.10 2.04 -12.52
C GLU A 193 -17.73 2.39 -11.17
N MET A 194 -17.35 1.69 -10.09
CA MET A 194 -17.80 2.03 -8.74
C MET A 194 -17.32 3.41 -8.30
N LEU A 195 -16.05 3.75 -8.53
CA LEU A 195 -15.50 5.06 -8.17
C LEU A 195 -16.19 6.20 -8.93
N GLU A 196 -16.40 6.05 -10.24
CA GLU A 196 -17.11 7.04 -11.05
C GLU A 196 -18.55 7.27 -10.56
N ARG A 197 -19.24 6.23 -10.09
CA ARG A 197 -20.58 6.38 -9.50
C ARG A 197 -20.57 7.01 -8.11
N LEU A 198 -19.58 6.69 -7.28
CA LEU A 198 -19.47 7.23 -5.92
C LEU A 198 -19.04 8.71 -5.94
N PHE A 199 -18.17 9.08 -6.86
CA PHE A 199 -17.60 10.41 -6.94
C PHE A 199 -17.56 10.93 -8.40
N PRO A 200 -18.73 11.15 -9.02
CA PRO A 200 -18.82 11.49 -10.44
C PRO A 200 -18.12 12.80 -10.80
N VAL A 201 -18.09 13.77 -9.89
CA VAL A 201 -17.39 15.06 -10.10
C VAL A 201 -15.87 14.88 -10.24
N TYR A 202 -15.30 13.88 -9.55
CA TYR A 202 -13.85 13.64 -9.54
C TYR A 202 -13.40 12.62 -10.58
N PHE A 203 -14.24 11.62 -10.86
CA PHE A 203 -13.87 10.45 -11.67
C PHE A 203 -14.72 10.30 -12.93
N GLU A 204 -15.31 11.38 -13.44
CA GLU A 204 -16.00 11.36 -14.73
C GLU A 204 -15.10 10.79 -15.83
N GLY A 205 -15.60 9.77 -16.54
CA GLY A 205 -14.88 9.08 -17.61
C GLY A 205 -13.85 8.05 -17.15
N LEU A 206 -13.69 7.81 -15.84
CA LEU A 206 -12.73 6.82 -15.33
C LEU A 206 -13.03 5.41 -15.83
N SER A 207 -14.30 5.02 -15.91
CA SER A 207 -14.72 3.70 -16.45
C SER A 207 -14.34 3.50 -17.92
N LYS A 208 -14.05 4.56 -18.67
CA LYS A 208 -13.61 4.51 -20.08
C LYS A 208 -12.10 4.35 -20.21
N VAL A 209 -11.35 4.54 -19.12
CA VAL A 209 -9.89 4.39 -19.11
C VAL A 209 -9.54 2.92 -19.26
N LYS A 210 -9.10 2.54 -20.45
CA LYS A 210 -8.49 1.23 -20.65
C LYS A 210 -7.07 1.28 -20.12
N VAL A 211 -6.87 0.76 -18.91
CA VAL A 211 -5.52 0.58 -18.37
C VAL A 211 -4.83 -0.45 -19.26
N GLY A 212 -3.97 0.03 -20.15
CA GLY A 212 -3.27 -0.81 -21.09
C GLY A 212 -2.57 -1.93 -20.33
N HIS A 213 -2.92 -3.17 -20.64
CA HIS A 213 -2.25 -4.39 -20.18
C HIS A 213 -0.76 -4.48 -20.63
N LYS A 214 -0.10 -3.36 -20.90
CA LYS A 214 1.34 -3.30 -21.19
C LYS A 214 2.19 -3.54 -19.95
N MET A 215 1.61 -3.49 -18.76
CA MET A 215 2.13 -4.16 -17.56
C MET A 215 1.31 -5.41 -17.26
N LYS A 216 1.26 -6.36 -18.20
CA LYS A 216 0.93 -7.75 -17.86
C LYS A 216 1.98 -8.20 -16.85
N THR A 217 1.73 -7.96 -15.56
CA THR A 217 2.31 -8.83 -14.55
C THR A 217 1.83 -10.23 -14.93
N PRO A 218 2.74 -11.14 -15.26
CA PRO A 218 2.37 -12.39 -15.88
C PRO A 218 1.22 -13.04 -15.10
N GLU A 219 0.15 -13.39 -15.81
CA GLU A 219 -1.10 -13.90 -15.22
C GLU A 219 -0.93 -15.29 -14.60
N TYR A 220 0.28 -15.85 -14.67
CA TYR A 220 0.64 -17.15 -14.13
C TYR A 220 0.36 -17.23 -12.63
N ASP A 221 -0.11 -18.39 -12.20
CA ASP A 221 0.11 -18.87 -10.86
C ASP A 221 1.56 -18.55 -10.51
N VAL A 222 1.71 -17.57 -9.62
CA VAL A 222 2.98 -16.98 -9.21
C VAL A 222 3.97 -18.05 -8.73
N VAL A 223 3.40 -19.17 -8.28
CA VAL A 223 4.07 -20.33 -7.71
C VAL A 223 3.38 -21.57 -8.26
N LYS A 224 4.13 -22.43 -8.95
CA LYS A 224 3.65 -23.69 -9.54
C LYS A 224 3.82 -24.87 -8.58
N ASN A 225 4.86 -24.84 -7.75
CA ASN A 225 5.19 -25.84 -6.76
C ASN A 225 4.14 -25.81 -5.62
N PRO A 226 3.43 -26.94 -5.36
CA PRO A 226 2.42 -27.00 -4.31
C PRO A 226 2.95 -26.70 -2.90
N GLU A 227 4.18 -27.09 -2.58
CA GLU A 227 4.82 -26.83 -1.29
C GLU A 227 5.09 -25.33 -1.11
N ALA A 228 5.68 -24.69 -2.12
CA ALA A 228 5.92 -23.25 -2.11
C ALA A 228 4.60 -22.47 -2.03
N LYS A 229 3.54 -22.96 -2.69
CA LYS A 229 2.18 -22.38 -2.60
C LYS A 229 1.61 -22.49 -1.19
N ALA A 230 1.76 -23.63 -0.53
CA ALA A 230 1.33 -23.81 0.86
C ALA A 230 2.08 -22.88 1.82
N VAL A 231 3.40 -22.69 1.61
CA VAL A 231 4.18 -21.70 2.38
C VAL A 231 3.65 -20.29 2.13
N LEU A 232 3.42 -19.92 0.88
CA LEU A 232 2.89 -18.61 0.51
C LEU A 232 1.54 -18.35 1.17
N ASP A 233 0.60 -19.29 1.09
CA ASP A 233 -0.74 -19.16 1.70
C ASP A 233 -0.66 -18.98 3.22
N ARG A 234 0.28 -19.67 3.88
CA ARG A 234 0.54 -19.50 5.32
C ARG A 234 1.10 -18.12 5.67
N LEU A 235 2.08 -17.64 4.89
CA LEU A 235 2.69 -16.32 5.09
C LEU A 235 1.67 -15.19 4.86
N CYS A 236 0.81 -15.38 3.87
CA CYS A 236 -0.18 -14.39 3.44
C CYS A 236 -1.55 -14.54 4.12
N ARG A 237 -1.67 -15.36 5.17
CA ARG A 237 -2.97 -15.73 5.77
C ARG A 237 -3.85 -14.53 6.12
N PHE A 238 -3.29 -13.45 6.65
CA PHE A 238 -4.06 -12.26 7.04
C PHE A 238 -4.56 -11.49 5.83
N ASP A 239 -3.65 -11.17 4.89
CA ASP A 239 -3.99 -10.49 3.65
C ASP A 239 -4.95 -11.31 2.77
N ASN A 240 -4.84 -12.65 2.77
CA ASN A 240 -5.76 -13.54 2.04
C ASN A 240 -7.18 -13.43 2.62
N ASN A 241 -7.30 -13.43 3.95
CA ASN A 241 -8.60 -13.26 4.61
C ASN A 241 -9.18 -11.86 4.38
N LEU A 242 -8.35 -10.82 4.43
CA LEU A 242 -8.78 -9.44 4.17
C LEU A 242 -9.21 -9.25 2.72
N TYR A 243 -8.43 -9.75 1.76
CA TYR A 243 -8.75 -9.68 0.34
C TYR A 243 -10.11 -10.34 0.05
N LYS A 244 -10.33 -11.56 0.57
CA LYS A 244 -11.62 -12.26 0.42
C LYS A 244 -12.78 -11.47 1.04
N TYR A 245 -12.55 -10.85 2.19
CA TYR A 245 -13.53 -9.99 2.84
C TYR A 245 -13.93 -8.81 1.95
N VAL A 246 -12.95 -8.07 1.44
CA VAL A 246 -13.16 -6.91 0.55
C VAL A 246 -13.82 -7.34 -0.76
N GLU A 247 -13.44 -8.47 -1.34
CA GLU A 247 -14.05 -9.00 -2.56
C GLU A 247 -15.55 -9.27 -2.37
N MET A 248 -15.92 -9.90 -1.25
CA MET A 248 -17.32 -10.13 -0.89
C MET A 248 -18.08 -8.80 -0.66
N ALA A 249 -17.46 -7.85 0.05
CA ALA A 249 -18.04 -6.54 0.32
C ALA A 249 -18.28 -5.73 -0.97
N MET A 250 -17.29 -5.69 -1.86
CA MET A 250 -17.38 -5.02 -3.17
C MET A 250 -18.50 -5.63 -4.01
N THR A 251 -18.56 -6.97 -4.09
CA THR A 251 -19.61 -7.69 -4.84
C THR A 251 -21.01 -7.37 -4.31
N LYS A 252 -21.18 -7.30 -2.98
CA LYS A 252 -22.44 -6.91 -2.35
C LYS A 252 -22.81 -5.47 -2.70
N ARG A 253 -21.84 -4.54 -2.68
CA ARG A 253 -22.05 -3.13 -3.01
C ARG A 253 -22.46 -2.94 -4.48
N GLN A 254 -21.80 -3.62 -5.40
CA GLN A 254 -22.13 -3.59 -6.83
C GLN A 254 -23.57 -4.04 -7.11
N ARG A 255 -23.99 -5.17 -6.50
CA ARG A 255 -25.35 -5.67 -6.62
C ARG A 255 -26.37 -4.63 -6.14
N LYS A 256 -26.09 -3.97 -5.00
CA LYS A 256 -26.95 -2.90 -4.47
C LYS A 256 -26.99 -1.67 -5.40
N CYS A 257 -25.90 -1.36 -6.08
CA CYS A 257 -25.80 -0.26 -7.05
C CYS A 257 -26.36 -0.60 -8.45
N GLY A 258 -26.94 -1.79 -8.64
CA GLY A 258 -27.50 -2.23 -9.93
C GLY A 258 -26.43 -2.49 -11.01
N LEU A 259 -25.19 -2.73 -10.61
CA LEU A 259 -24.11 -3.09 -11.52
C LEU A 259 -24.22 -4.56 -11.92
N LYS A 260 -24.07 -4.84 -13.22
CA LYS A 260 -23.94 -6.23 -13.68
C LYS A 260 -22.65 -6.78 -13.09
N THR A 261 -22.77 -7.85 -12.31
CA THR A 261 -21.60 -8.59 -11.86
C THR A 261 -21.12 -9.40 -13.05
N SER A 262 -19.89 -9.13 -13.51
CA SER A 262 -19.27 -9.88 -14.61
C SER A 262 -18.82 -11.25 -14.09
N PHE A 263 -19.78 -12.12 -13.76
CA PHE A 263 -19.54 -13.53 -13.44
C PHE A 263 -20.62 -14.37 -14.14
N VAL A 264 -20.25 -14.87 -15.33
CA VAL A 264 -20.73 -16.13 -15.90
C VAL A 264 -19.50 -16.98 -16.13
#